data_AF-A0A515CUI1-F1
#
_entry.id   AF-A0A515CUI1-F1
#
_cell.length_a   1.000
_cell.length_b   1.000
_cell.length_c   1.000
_cell.angle_alpha   90.00
_cell.angle_beta   90.00
_cell.angle_gamma   90.00
#
_symmetry.space_group_name_H-M   'P 1'
#
loop_
_entity.id
_entity.type
_entity.pdbx_description
1 polymer ?
#
loop_
_entity_poly.entity_id
_entity_poly.type
_entity_poly.pdbx_seq_one_letter_code
_entity_poly.pdbx_strand_id
1 'polypeptide(L)'
;MNTCPDIATLRSTVPTLAGELIAVTAYDSSWSSSNGQPAGGGIFVAKAQSTPADDGGMFIRPNSSWVWLRILEVAGTVSPYLYGAKGDGLADDTDAIQKAHDYASSLASASGSRVLKNGNLIFGNGRFKCTKKLIFDTKTVDYDFSGALLDFTDMAHGSQDKRNTAIGWQNDAGYAQGNLSVKNLRMLGPGADTFVDGMTFSTSLSKSYPRNSLTFTGGGLEGFAHGLTGTTNFYFLRMYAFTFNHCDICYFFPNNTTDSGEEMNFHSCVFAQSNCGVNLQGGYSYFFNCSFDYIYGKNGQQTSTDSLGKYIHIEGGQHIFRDCHVEGYGPQNYIVNIPDNKSCKVNFIGGLFTFKAGGSPSTYPTTSNPFYFGNLARVVFEKVNIGQMQQGGDANVSGWIDGGGSASLHDTQLPIAWPYLLTQVRTDSGIQDNWLDSTTYTSGTGNEKWTEEVWVLPPGGINSVRKSRYGWGTANSTNFSLIRQPDFVSLGRNVSAGSGVFQAVLGTIKLKGYGSVIHHLRANTFAGDGQSCQVKIVWAKLNEFGAQQDKEPQILLQQTGHSYTFNFSGVESELKTVTIPGQMQGYTTQPPNFERAPDWATHAFLLIDVSKMKSNFDLRITDVYMRQV
;
A
#
# COMPACT_ATOMS: atom_id res chain seq x y z
N MET A 1 43.91 -3.22 -44.74
CA MET A 1 43.64 -3.10 -43.29
C MET A 1 44.28 -4.30 -42.63
N ASN A 2 45.17 -4.10 -41.65
CA ASN A 2 45.84 -5.20 -40.95
C ASN A 2 44.82 -5.94 -40.06
N THR A 3 45.03 -7.23 -39.81
CA THR A 3 44.18 -8.03 -38.92
C THR A 3 44.98 -8.52 -37.72
N CYS A 4 44.33 -8.60 -36.57
CA CYS A 4 44.89 -9.06 -35.30
C CYS A 4 43.92 -10.06 -34.66
N PRO A 5 44.37 -11.23 -34.19
CA PRO A 5 43.45 -12.23 -33.68
C PRO A 5 42.76 -11.81 -32.37
N ASP A 6 43.48 -11.08 -31.50
CA ASP A 6 43.02 -10.76 -30.15
C ASP A 6 43.72 -9.52 -29.55
N ILE A 7 43.26 -9.07 -28.37
CA ILE A 7 43.80 -7.92 -27.66
C ILE A 7 45.19 -8.20 -27.08
N ALA A 8 45.49 -9.45 -26.67
CA ALA A 8 46.80 -9.81 -26.16
C ALA A 8 47.90 -9.62 -27.22
N THR A 9 47.61 -10.03 -28.45
CA THR A 9 48.47 -9.82 -29.61
C THR A 9 48.57 -8.32 -29.93
N LEU A 10 47.46 -7.57 -29.90
CA LEU A 10 47.45 -6.12 -30.15
C LEU A 10 48.38 -5.36 -29.19
N ARG A 11 48.50 -5.79 -27.93
CA ARG A 11 49.44 -5.23 -26.93
C ARG A 11 50.91 -5.44 -27.26
N SER A 12 51.25 -6.23 -28.27
CA SER A 12 52.63 -6.39 -28.75
C SER A 12 52.85 -5.84 -30.16
N THR A 13 51.77 -5.46 -30.85
CA THR A 13 51.80 -4.95 -32.22
C THR A 13 52.07 -3.44 -32.20
N VAL A 14 53.31 -3.03 -32.48
CA VAL A 14 53.68 -1.61 -32.57
C VAL A 14 53.27 -1.03 -33.93
N PRO A 15 52.45 0.04 -33.99
CA PRO A 15 52.11 0.69 -35.24
C PRO A 15 53.34 1.30 -35.93
N THR A 16 53.27 1.40 -37.25
CA THR A 16 54.32 2.03 -38.06
C THR A 16 54.13 3.53 -38.22
N LEU A 17 52.89 4.02 -38.12
CA LEU A 17 52.53 5.44 -38.27
C LEU A 17 51.21 5.78 -37.56
N ALA A 18 51.03 7.07 -37.23
CA ALA A 18 49.78 7.56 -36.64
C ALA A 18 48.64 7.55 -37.68
N GLY A 19 47.46 7.07 -37.28
CA GLY A 19 46.33 6.87 -38.18
C GLY A 19 46.25 5.48 -38.81
N GLU A 20 47.24 4.61 -38.58
CA GLU A 20 47.18 3.20 -39.00
C GLU A 20 45.94 2.51 -38.42
N LEU A 21 45.25 1.69 -39.23
CA LEU A 21 44.06 0.95 -38.82
C LEU A 21 44.33 -0.56 -38.74
N ILE A 22 43.87 -1.18 -37.66
CA ILE A 22 43.94 -2.62 -37.45
C ILE A 22 42.57 -3.16 -36.99
N ALA A 23 42.13 -4.27 -37.57
CA ALA A 23 40.91 -4.96 -37.18
C ALA A 23 41.26 -6.13 -36.25
N VAL A 24 40.76 -6.07 -35.02
CA VAL A 24 40.87 -7.16 -34.04
C VAL A 24 39.65 -8.08 -34.18
N THR A 25 39.86 -9.39 -34.30
CA THR A 25 38.77 -10.35 -34.51
C THR A 25 37.90 -10.54 -33.26
N ALA A 26 38.51 -10.78 -32.11
CA ALA A 26 37.81 -10.94 -30.83
C ALA A 26 38.62 -10.36 -29.69
N TYR A 27 38.06 -10.28 -28.48
CA TYR A 27 38.83 -9.84 -27.33
C TYR A 27 39.96 -10.81 -26.98
N ASP A 28 39.64 -12.11 -26.95
CA ASP A 28 40.53 -13.17 -26.48
C ASP A 28 40.54 -14.36 -27.44
N SER A 29 41.72 -14.94 -27.65
CA SER A 29 42.03 -16.01 -28.61
C SER A 29 41.18 -17.28 -28.52
N SER A 30 40.59 -17.56 -27.35
CA SER A 30 39.76 -18.75 -27.12
C SER A 30 38.51 -18.81 -28.00
N TRP A 31 38.09 -17.69 -28.61
CA TRP A 31 36.99 -17.62 -29.57
C TRP A 31 37.12 -18.66 -30.69
N SER A 32 38.35 -18.95 -31.12
CA SER A 32 38.65 -19.89 -32.20
C SER A 32 38.38 -21.36 -31.83
N SER A 33 38.29 -21.64 -30.53
CA SER A 33 38.04 -22.97 -29.95
C SER A 33 36.64 -23.13 -29.36
N SER A 34 35.83 -22.08 -29.35
CA SER A 34 34.45 -22.11 -28.85
C SER A 34 33.46 -22.12 -30.01
N ASN A 35 32.25 -22.65 -29.76
CA ASN A 35 31.13 -22.54 -30.71
C ASN A 35 30.45 -21.17 -30.67
N GLY A 36 30.96 -20.23 -29.86
CA GLY A 36 30.45 -18.87 -29.75
C GLY A 36 30.93 -17.98 -30.89
N GLN A 37 30.17 -16.93 -31.19
CA GLN A 37 30.65 -15.90 -32.11
C GLN A 37 31.83 -15.13 -31.48
N PRO A 38 32.85 -14.73 -32.26
CA PRO A 38 33.90 -13.85 -31.76
C PRO A 38 33.28 -12.55 -31.24
N ALA A 39 33.58 -12.21 -30.00
CA ALA A 39 33.03 -11.03 -29.31
C ALA A 39 34.15 -10.12 -28.82
N GLY A 40 33.86 -8.82 -28.70
CA GLY A 40 34.80 -7.83 -28.15
C GLY A 40 35.93 -7.38 -29.09
N GLY A 41 35.96 -7.89 -30.32
CA GLY A 41 36.81 -7.38 -31.40
C GLY A 41 36.37 -5.99 -31.88
N GLY A 42 36.94 -5.52 -32.99
CA GLY A 42 36.62 -4.22 -33.59
C GLY A 42 37.81 -3.54 -34.25
N ILE A 43 37.59 -2.33 -34.76
CA ILE A 43 38.63 -1.54 -35.44
C ILE A 43 39.34 -0.63 -34.44
N PHE A 44 40.66 -0.57 -34.53
CA PHE A 44 41.51 0.33 -33.75
C PHE A 44 42.33 1.23 -34.65
N VAL A 45 42.59 2.46 -34.19
CA VAL A 45 43.45 3.44 -34.85
C VAL A 45 44.68 3.75 -34.00
N ALA A 46 45.85 3.77 -34.63
CA ALA A 46 47.10 4.12 -33.96
C ALA A 46 47.19 5.62 -33.68
N LYS A 47 47.59 5.97 -32.45
CA LYS A 47 47.93 7.34 -32.06
C LYS A 47 49.30 7.39 -31.40
N ALA A 48 50.15 8.32 -31.84
CA ALA A 48 51.44 8.63 -31.22
C ALA A 48 51.21 9.53 -29.99
N GLN A 49 50.96 8.92 -28.83
CA GLN A 49 50.69 9.63 -27.58
C GLN A 49 51.03 8.77 -26.35
N SER A 50 51.47 9.42 -25.26
CA SER A 50 51.87 8.78 -24.00
C SER A 50 50.71 8.56 -23.01
N THR A 51 49.54 9.13 -23.30
CA THR A 51 48.31 8.97 -22.52
C THR A 51 47.13 8.68 -23.45
N PRO A 52 46.06 8.04 -22.93
CA PRO A 52 45.91 7.45 -21.60
C PRO A 52 46.66 6.10 -21.45
N ALA A 53 46.58 5.50 -20.26
CA ALA A 53 47.13 4.17 -19.96
C ALA A 53 46.34 3.06 -20.69
N ASP A 54 46.86 1.83 -20.70
CA ASP A 54 46.10 0.66 -21.18
C ASP A 54 44.95 0.39 -20.20
N ASP A 55 43.72 0.44 -20.69
CA ASP A 55 42.52 0.12 -19.90
C ASP A 55 41.98 -1.30 -20.21
N GLY A 56 42.63 -1.97 -21.15
CA GLY A 56 42.28 -3.28 -21.64
C GLY A 56 41.03 -3.33 -22.49
N GLY A 57 40.50 -2.22 -23.01
CA GLY A 57 39.36 -2.23 -23.92
C GLY A 57 39.40 -1.12 -24.97
N MET A 58 39.37 0.15 -24.54
CA MET A 58 39.32 1.31 -25.43
C MET A 58 40.71 1.81 -25.81
N PHE A 59 41.68 1.65 -24.92
CA PHE A 59 43.07 2.05 -25.09
C PHE A 59 43.97 0.84 -24.86
N ILE A 60 44.61 0.37 -25.93
CA ILE A 60 45.55 -0.77 -25.87
C ILE A 60 46.94 -0.27 -26.16
N ARG A 61 47.89 -0.48 -25.24
CA ARG A 61 49.25 0.08 -25.37
C ARG A 61 50.25 -0.99 -25.78
N PRO A 62 50.86 -0.87 -26.98
CA PRO A 62 51.99 -1.70 -27.34
C PRO A 62 53.32 -1.22 -26.73
N ASN A 63 53.43 0.07 -26.35
CA ASN A 63 54.56 0.64 -25.62
C ASN A 63 54.22 2.03 -25.04
N SER A 64 55.22 2.73 -24.50
CA SER A 64 55.08 4.08 -23.88
C SER A 64 54.83 5.22 -24.86
N SER A 65 55.04 5.03 -26.17
CA SER A 65 54.89 6.07 -27.20
C SER A 65 53.63 5.94 -28.04
N TRP A 66 53.00 4.75 -28.04
CA TRP A 66 51.87 4.44 -28.90
C TRP A 66 50.67 3.91 -28.12
N VAL A 67 49.48 4.19 -28.65
CA VAL A 67 48.22 3.58 -28.22
C VAL A 67 47.36 3.24 -29.43
N TRP A 68 46.76 2.06 -29.39
CA TRP A 68 45.65 1.68 -30.24
C TRP A 68 44.37 2.16 -29.58
N LEU A 69 43.70 3.12 -30.20
CA LEU A 69 42.40 3.62 -29.78
C LEU A 69 41.30 2.86 -30.51
N ARG A 70 40.41 2.21 -29.75
CA ARG A 70 39.23 1.56 -30.32
C ARG A 70 38.30 2.60 -30.96
N ILE A 71 37.84 2.30 -32.18
CA ILE A 71 36.76 3.01 -32.84
C ILE A 71 35.46 2.31 -32.45
N LEU A 72 34.56 3.03 -31.76
CA LEU A 72 33.23 2.50 -31.45
C LEU A 72 32.40 2.44 -32.73
N GLU A 73 31.71 1.32 -32.93
CA GLU A 73 30.77 1.15 -34.05
C GLU A 73 29.63 2.18 -34.00
N VAL A 74 29.14 2.44 -32.78
CA VAL A 74 28.18 3.49 -32.48
C VAL A 74 28.79 4.42 -31.45
N ALA A 75 28.95 5.69 -31.81
CA ALA A 75 29.52 6.70 -30.92
C ALA A 75 28.75 6.75 -29.57
N GLY A 76 29.48 6.74 -28.46
CA GLY A 76 28.90 6.80 -27.12
C GLY A 76 28.42 5.46 -26.54
N THR A 77 28.50 4.36 -27.31
CA THR A 77 28.00 3.04 -26.91
C THR A 77 29.12 2.08 -26.57
N VAL A 78 29.05 1.49 -25.38
CA VAL A 78 30.06 0.60 -24.81
C VAL A 78 29.41 -0.72 -24.44
N SER A 79 30.15 -1.82 -24.55
CA SER A 79 29.69 -3.15 -24.15
C SER A 79 30.73 -3.83 -23.25
N PRO A 80 30.32 -4.66 -22.27
CA PRO A 80 31.25 -5.46 -21.46
C PRO A 80 32.20 -6.34 -22.29
N TYR A 81 31.74 -6.80 -23.45
CA TYR A 81 32.56 -7.58 -24.39
C TYR A 81 33.81 -6.84 -24.85
N LEU A 82 33.77 -5.49 -24.93
CA LEU A 82 34.94 -4.68 -25.31
C LEU A 82 36.07 -4.76 -24.29
N TYR A 83 35.76 -5.17 -23.06
CA TYR A 83 36.66 -5.34 -21.93
C TYR A 83 36.86 -6.82 -21.54
N GLY A 84 36.40 -7.74 -22.39
CA GLY A 84 36.70 -9.16 -22.26
C GLY A 84 35.69 -9.99 -21.50
N ALA A 85 34.51 -9.43 -21.20
CA ALA A 85 33.40 -10.24 -20.70
C ALA A 85 33.10 -11.39 -21.67
N LYS A 86 32.72 -12.55 -21.15
CA LYS A 86 32.42 -13.76 -21.92
C LYS A 86 30.92 -14.00 -22.05
N GLY A 87 30.13 -13.69 -21.01
CA GLY A 87 28.69 -13.93 -21.03
C GLY A 87 28.33 -15.41 -21.17
N ASP A 88 29.24 -16.31 -20.78
CA ASP A 88 29.11 -17.77 -20.92
C ASP A 88 28.57 -18.48 -19.66
N GLY A 89 28.37 -17.71 -18.58
CA GLY A 89 27.94 -18.20 -17.27
C GLY A 89 29.03 -18.93 -16.47
N LEU A 90 30.27 -18.97 -16.95
CA LEU A 90 31.38 -19.70 -16.34
C LEU A 90 32.49 -18.76 -15.88
N ALA A 91 32.94 -17.87 -16.76
CA ALA A 91 33.99 -16.89 -16.47
C ALA A 91 33.42 -15.73 -15.66
N ASP A 92 34.20 -15.24 -14.68
CA ASP A 92 33.81 -14.06 -13.90
C ASP A 92 33.94 -12.79 -14.74
N ASP A 93 32.80 -12.19 -15.06
CA ASP A 93 32.65 -11.01 -15.90
C ASP A 93 32.64 -9.69 -15.10
N THR A 94 32.72 -9.76 -13.76
CA THR A 94 32.56 -8.58 -12.88
C THR A 94 33.47 -7.42 -13.26
N ASP A 95 34.78 -7.69 -13.41
CA ASP A 95 35.77 -6.64 -13.69
C ASP A 95 35.60 -6.04 -15.09
N ALA A 96 35.20 -6.85 -16.08
CA ALA A 96 34.95 -6.40 -17.44
C ALA A 96 33.71 -5.50 -17.52
N ILE A 97 32.63 -5.86 -16.79
CA ILE A 97 31.43 -5.05 -16.69
C ILE A 97 31.73 -3.71 -16.00
N GLN A 98 32.48 -3.73 -14.88
CA GLN A 98 32.83 -2.50 -14.17
C GLN A 98 33.67 -1.57 -15.05
N LYS A 99 34.68 -2.08 -15.76
CA LYS A 99 35.50 -1.25 -16.68
C LYS A 99 34.68 -0.67 -17.84
N ALA A 100 33.73 -1.44 -18.37
CA ALA A 100 32.83 -0.96 -19.41
C ALA A 100 31.92 0.17 -18.90
N HIS A 101 31.39 0.02 -17.68
CA HIS A 101 30.66 1.09 -16.99
C HIS A 101 31.54 2.34 -16.80
N ASP A 102 32.73 2.18 -16.24
CA ASP A 102 33.60 3.31 -15.88
C ASP A 102 33.96 4.13 -17.13
N TYR A 103 34.23 3.46 -18.25
CA TYR A 103 34.44 4.13 -19.52
C TYR A 103 33.17 4.81 -20.04
N ALA A 104 32.01 4.14 -20.01
CA ALA A 104 30.74 4.74 -20.42
C ALA A 104 30.43 6.00 -19.60
N SER A 105 30.60 5.94 -18.28
CA SER A 105 30.43 7.09 -17.38
C SER A 105 31.38 8.24 -17.73
N SER A 106 32.63 7.94 -18.11
CA SER A 106 33.61 8.95 -18.52
C SER A 106 33.25 9.70 -19.81
N LEU A 107 32.35 9.15 -20.64
CA LEU A 107 31.85 9.83 -21.84
C LEU A 107 30.82 10.92 -21.53
N ALA A 108 30.31 10.95 -20.29
CA ALA A 108 29.39 11.98 -19.88
C ALA A 108 30.06 13.36 -19.90
N SER A 109 29.31 14.37 -20.34
CA SER A 109 29.78 15.76 -20.35
C SER A 109 28.86 16.63 -19.51
N ALA A 110 29.43 17.60 -18.79
CA ALA A 110 28.68 18.49 -17.91
C ALA A 110 28.95 19.97 -18.22
N SER A 111 27.98 20.83 -17.94
CA SER A 111 28.13 22.28 -17.87
C SER A 111 27.71 22.78 -16.50
N GLY A 112 28.70 23.22 -15.71
CA GLY A 112 28.53 23.43 -14.28
C GLY A 112 28.04 22.15 -13.59
N SER A 113 26.94 22.22 -12.86
CA SER A 113 26.35 21.05 -12.21
C SER A 113 25.42 20.24 -13.12
N ARG A 114 25.29 20.52 -14.42
CA ARG A 114 24.31 19.85 -15.29
C ARG A 114 24.97 18.84 -16.21
N VAL A 115 24.50 17.60 -16.23
CA VAL A 115 24.91 16.58 -17.22
C VAL A 115 24.17 16.87 -18.54
N LEU A 116 24.94 17.09 -19.60
CA LEU A 116 24.45 17.44 -20.95
C LEU A 116 24.40 16.24 -21.90
N LYS A 117 25.30 15.27 -21.69
CA LYS A 117 25.36 14.01 -22.45
C LYS A 117 25.76 12.90 -21.48
N ASN A 118 25.24 11.71 -21.71
CA ASN A 118 25.56 10.49 -20.99
C ASN A 118 26.28 9.48 -21.91
N GLY A 119 26.96 8.51 -21.33
CA GLY A 119 27.36 7.30 -22.04
C GLY A 119 26.23 6.28 -22.09
N ASN A 120 26.39 5.28 -22.96
CA ASN A 120 25.47 4.14 -23.06
C ASN A 120 26.23 2.85 -22.78
N LEU A 121 25.81 2.08 -21.78
CA LEU A 121 26.30 0.73 -21.53
C LEU A 121 25.26 -0.26 -22.03
N ILE A 122 25.57 -0.97 -23.12
CA ILE A 122 24.69 -1.93 -23.77
C ILE A 122 25.29 -3.33 -23.68
N PHE A 123 24.54 -4.23 -23.07
CA PHE A 123 24.89 -5.63 -22.99
C PHE A 123 24.43 -6.37 -24.26
N GLY A 124 25.17 -7.39 -24.66
CA GLY A 124 24.67 -8.36 -25.63
C GLY A 124 24.00 -9.56 -24.95
N ASN A 125 23.61 -10.55 -25.76
CA ASN A 125 23.03 -11.79 -25.25
C ASN A 125 24.08 -12.60 -24.48
N GLY A 126 23.77 -13.05 -23.27
CA GLY A 126 24.65 -13.88 -22.46
C GLY A 126 24.24 -13.97 -20.99
N ARG A 127 24.82 -14.94 -20.29
CA ARG A 127 24.78 -15.06 -18.83
C ARG A 127 26.12 -14.57 -18.28
N PHE A 128 26.12 -13.41 -17.62
CA PHE A 128 27.33 -12.78 -17.11
C PHE A 128 27.50 -13.13 -15.65
N LYS A 129 28.47 -13.99 -15.34
CA LYS A 129 28.73 -14.41 -13.97
C LYS A 129 29.44 -13.28 -13.23
N CYS A 130 28.92 -12.91 -12.06
CA CYS A 130 29.43 -11.84 -11.23
C CYS A 130 29.72 -12.36 -9.81
N THR A 131 30.99 -12.40 -9.40
CA THR A 131 31.35 -12.86 -8.04
C THR A 131 31.48 -11.72 -7.02
N LYS A 132 31.44 -10.46 -7.49
CA LYS A 132 31.61 -9.26 -6.65
C LYS A 132 30.55 -8.20 -6.97
N LYS A 133 30.50 -7.18 -6.12
CA LYS A 133 29.64 -6.00 -6.29
C LYS A 133 29.99 -5.21 -7.56
N LEU A 134 28.97 -4.80 -8.30
CA LEU A 134 29.05 -3.78 -9.33
C LEU A 134 28.61 -2.42 -8.77
N ILE A 135 29.25 -1.34 -9.22
CA ILE A 135 28.92 0.04 -8.85
C ILE A 135 28.56 0.79 -10.12
N PHE A 136 27.32 1.28 -10.18
CA PHE A 136 26.74 1.92 -11.36
C PHE A 136 26.21 3.30 -11.05
N ASP A 137 26.49 4.28 -11.90
CA ASP A 137 26.09 5.66 -11.71
C ASP A 137 24.63 5.92 -12.10
N THR A 138 23.94 6.76 -11.34
CA THR A 138 22.53 7.10 -11.62
C THR A 138 22.34 8.28 -12.57
N LYS A 139 23.42 8.96 -12.99
CA LYS A 139 23.36 10.27 -13.66
C LYS A 139 24.20 10.40 -14.93
N THR A 140 25.10 9.47 -15.23
CA THR A 140 26.07 9.59 -16.32
C THR A 140 25.94 8.51 -17.39
N VAL A 141 25.13 7.47 -17.15
CA VAL A 141 25.03 6.30 -18.02
C VAL A 141 23.56 5.90 -18.23
N ASP A 142 23.18 5.65 -19.49
CA ASP A 142 22.00 4.87 -19.86
C ASP A 142 22.39 3.39 -19.95
N TYR A 143 21.55 2.52 -19.39
CA TYR A 143 21.82 1.08 -19.31
C TYR A 143 20.79 0.28 -20.11
N ASP A 144 21.30 -0.60 -20.97
CA ASP A 144 20.48 -1.58 -21.68
C ASP A 144 21.00 -3.00 -21.43
N PHE A 145 20.25 -3.76 -20.64
CA PHE A 145 20.55 -5.16 -20.30
C PHE A 145 19.78 -6.14 -21.18
N SER A 146 19.16 -5.68 -22.29
CA SER A 146 18.37 -6.54 -23.17
C SER A 146 19.20 -7.71 -23.70
N GLY A 147 18.78 -8.94 -23.40
CA GLY A 147 19.50 -10.17 -23.76
C GLY A 147 20.47 -10.68 -22.69
N ALA A 148 20.84 -9.87 -21.69
CA ALA A 148 21.75 -10.26 -20.63
C ALA A 148 21.02 -10.80 -19.39
N LEU A 149 21.67 -11.75 -18.71
CA LEU A 149 21.35 -12.19 -17.36
C LEU A 149 22.59 -11.96 -16.49
N LEU A 150 22.50 -11.10 -15.48
CA LEU A 150 23.58 -10.96 -14.50
C LEU A 150 23.41 -12.02 -13.42
N ASP A 151 24.43 -12.82 -13.21
CA ASP A 151 24.37 -13.99 -12.34
C ASP A 151 25.32 -13.84 -11.15
N PHE A 152 24.75 -13.50 -10.00
CA PHE A 152 25.44 -13.34 -8.73
C PHE A 152 25.33 -14.58 -7.83
N THR A 153 24.95 -15.75 -8.37
CA THR A 153 24.76 -16.97 -7.57
C THR A 153 26.00 -17.42 -6.81
N ASP A 154 27.20 -17.07 -7.29
CA ASP A 154 28.49 -17.37 -6.64
C ASP A 154 29.04 -16.18 -5.82
N MET A 155 28.27 -15.11 -5.61
CA MET A 155 28.70 -13.98 -4.80
C MET A 155 28.81 -14.39 -3.32
N ALA A 156 29.89 -13.97 -2.66
CA ALA A 156 30.11 -14.25 -1.25
C ALA A 156 28.95 -13.74 -0.37
N HIS A 157 28.50 -14.57 0.57
CA HIS A 157 27.42 -14.25 1.49
C HIS A 157 27.81 -13.12 2.44
N GLY A 158 26.81 -12.35 2.89
CA GLY A 158 26.97 -11.34 3.94
C GLY A 158 26.71 -11.91 5.34
N SER A 159 26.44 -11.01 6.27
CA SER A 159 25.93 -11.30 7.60
C SER A 159 24.78 -10.35 7.94
N GLN A 160 24.06 -10.62 9.02
CA GLN A 160 22.96 -9.76 9.48
C GLN A 160 23.40 -8.32 9.72
N ASP A 161 24.55 -8.11 10.37
CA ASP A 161 25.09 -6.78 10.69
C ASP A 161 25.79 -6.12 9.50
N LYS A 162 26.22 -6.91 8.52
CA LYS A 162 26.98 -6.46 7.35
C LYS A 162 26.55 -7.24 6.12
N ARG A 163 25.47 -6.79 5.51
CA ARG A 163 24.93 -7.34 4.26
C ARG A 163 25.83 -6.95 3.09
N ASN A 164 25.95 -7.85 2.11
CA ASN A 164 26.61 -7.55 0.84
C ASN A 164 25.58 -7.00 -0.15
N THR A 165 26.06 -6.43 -1.26
CA THR A 165 25.20 -5.89 -2.32
C THR A 165 25.71 -6.30 -3.69
N ALA A 166 24.84 -6.86 -4.54
CA ALA A 166 25.18 -7.19 -5.92
C ALA A 166 25.38 -5.93 -6.79
N ILE A 167 24.41 -5.01 -6.81
CA ILE A 167 24.52 -3.72 -7.51
C ILE A 167 24.34 -2.53 -6.56
N GLY A 168 25.36 -1.69 -6.46
CA GLY A 168 25.29 -0.40 -5.80
C GLY A 168 25.06 0.73 -6.80
N TRP A 169 23.89 1.36 -6.77
CA TRP A 169 23.58 2.52 -7.58
C TRP A 169 24.12 3.80 -6.93
N GLN A 170 25.13 4.41 -7.53
CA GLN A 170 25.83 5.57 -7.03
C GLN A 170 25.22 6.88 -7.52
N ASN A 171 24.80 7.70 -6.56
CA ASN A 171 24.11 8.95 -6.81
C ASN A 171 25.08 10.14 -6.65
N ASP A 172 25.79 10.44 -7.74
CA ASP A 172 26.83 11.46 -7.81
C ASP A 172 26.29 12.91 -7.91
N ALA A 173 27.19 13.89 -7.99
CA ALA A 173 26.86 15.31 -8.16
C ALA A 173 25.98 15.62 -9.35
N GLY A 174 25.14 16.65 -9.20
CA GLY A 174 24.62 17.40 -10.34
C GLY A 174 23.22 17.01 -10.77
N TYR A 175 22.75 17.71 -11.80
CA TYR A 175 21.44 17.63 -12.41
C TYR A 175 21.55 16.90 -13.75
N ALA A 176 20.92 15.74 -13.87
CA ALA A 176 20.52 15.27 -15.19
C ALA A 176 19.31 16.10 -15.65
N GLN A 177 19.29 16.55 -16.91
CA GLN A 177 18.08 17.12 -17.51
C GLN A 177 17.08 16.00 -17.82
N GLY A 178 16.36 15.55 -16.78
CA GLY A 178 15.43 14.43 -16.86
C GLY A 178 15.97 13.15 -16.20
N ASN A 179 15.32 12.02 -16.49
CA ASN A 179 15.77 10.71 -16.04
C ASN A 179 16.46 9.96 -17.20
N LEU A 180 17.55 9.27 -16.88
CA LEU A 180 18.16 8.21 -17.68
C LEU A 180 17.39 6.89 -17.48
N SER A 181 17.76 5.89 -18.25
CA SER A 181 17.06 4.61 -18.35
C SER A 181 17.89 3.42 -17.91
N VAL A 182 17.21 2.45 -17.28
CA VAL A 182 17.69 1.09 -17.06
C VAL A 182 16.68 0.15 -17.71
N LYS A 183 17.06 -0.50 -18.81
CA LYS A 183 16.17 -1.37 -19.58
C LYS A 183 16.48 -2.84 -19.32
N ASN A 184 15.45 -3.63 -19.02
CA ASN A 184 15.50 -5.10 -18.95
C ASN A 184 16.60 -5.68 -18.04
N LEU A 185 16.89 -5.03 -16.90
CA LEU A 185 17.84 -5.57 -15.93
C LEU A 185 17.34 -6.90 -15.38
N ARG A 186 18.10 -7.98 -15.58
CA ARG A 186 17.78 -9.33 -15.09
C ARG A 186 18.90 -9.86 -14.20
N MET A 187 18.56 -10.33 -13.00
CA MET A 187 19.54 -10.73 -11.99
C MET A 187 19.17 -12.06 -11.30
N LEU A 188 20.15 -12.94 -11.11
CA LEU A 188 20.07 -14.08 -10.17
C LEU A 188 20.95 -13.81 -8.96
N GLY A 189 20.45 -14.07 -7.76
CA GLY A 189 21.18 -13.95 -6.50
C GLY A 189 21.56 -15.29 -5.88
N PRO A 190 22.43 -15.28 -4.85
CA PRO A 190 22.93 -16.49 -4.20
C PRO A 190 21.92 -17.17 -3.25
N GLY A 191 20.76 -16.55 -3.00
CA GLY A 191 19.66 -17.09 -2.20
C GLY A 191 19.10 -16.09 -1.18
N ALA A 192 17.87 -16.31 -0.71
CA ALA A 192 17.18 -15.44 0.26
C ALA A 192 17.88 -15.36 1.64
N ASP A 193 18.54 -16.43 2.08
CA ASP A 193 19.16 -16.50 3.42
C ASP A 193 20.66 -16.12 3.42
N THR A 194 21.14 -15.50 2.34
CA THR A 194 22.58 -15.23 2.13
C THR A 194 23.05 -13.85 2.58
N PHE A 195 22.13 -12.99 3.04
CA PHE A 195 22.41 -11.59 3.38
C PHE A 195 23.06 -10.79 2.22
N VAL A 196 22.75 -11.15 0.98
CA VAL A 196 23.12 -10.39 -0.22
C VAL A 196 21.90 -9.65 -0.75
N ASP A 197 21.96 -8.33 -0.75
CA ASP A 197 20.94 -7.47 -1.36
C ASP A 197 21.17 -7.37 -2.87
N GLY A 198 20.12 -7.48 -3.67
CA GLY A 198 20.18 -7.32 -5.11
C GLY A 198 20.62 -5.90 -5.49
N MET A 199 19.88 -4.90 -5.01
CA MET A 199 20.16 -3.51 -5.28
C MET A 199 20.12 -2.65 -4.02
N THR A 200 21.12 -1.77 -3.89
CA THR A 200 21.10 -0.65 -2.94
C THR A 200 21.39 0.63 -3.71
N PHE A 201 20.89 1.76 -3.24
CA PHE A 201 21.35 3.08 -3.69
C PHE A 201 22.37 3.63 -2.66
N SER A 202 23.38 4.39 -3.07
CA SER A 202 24.52 4.76 -2.20
C SER A 202 24.16 5.69 -1.02
N THR A 203 24.95 5.63 0.07
CA THR A 203 24.84 6.44 1.31
C THR A 203 25.89 7.54 1.55
N SER A 204 26.76 7.93 0.60
CA SER A 204 27.49 9.24 0.59
C SER A 204 28.42 9.38 -0.64
N LEU A 205 28.79 10.58 -1.15
CA LEU A 205 28.76 11.93 -0.57
C LEU A 205 27.93 12.94 -1.36
N SER A 206 27.07 13.61 -0.60
CA SER A 206 26.27 14.79 -0.92
C SER A 206 27.06 15.88 -1.65
N LYS A 207 26.92 15.91 -2.96
CA LYS A 207 27.04 17.15 -3.74
C LYS A 207 25.62 17.68 -3.97
N SER A 208 25.46 18.92 -4.44
CA SER A 208 24.13 19.54 -4.52
C SER A 208 23.13 18.62 -5.27
N TYR A 209 21.99 18.34 -4.62
CA TYR A 209 20.85 17.60 -5.16
C TYR A 209 21.09 16.10 -5.46
N PRO A 210 21.15 15.24 -4.43
CA PRO A 210 21.35 13.79 -4.59
C PRO A 210 20.06 13.06 -5.02
N ARG A 211 19.36 13.54 -6.05
CA ARG A 211 18.16 12.89 -6.60
C ARG A 211 18.52 11.68 -7.45
N ASN A 212 17.78 10.56 -7.30
CA ASN A 212 17.82 9.48 -8.29
C ASN A 212 17.31 9.98 -9.65
N SER A 213 18.08 9.70 -10.69
CA SER A 213 17.78 10.07 -12.08
C SER A 213 17.60 8.84 -12.97
N LEU A 214 17.40 7.64 -12.42
CA LEU A 214 17.11 6.44 -13.22
C LEU A 214 15.62 6.09 -13.26
N THR A 215 15.17 5.65 -14.43
CA THR A 215 13.88 4.98 -14.64
C THR A 215 14.12 3.54 -15.08
N PHE A 216 13.66 2.59 -14.28
CA PHE A 216 13.77 1.16 -14.58
C PHE A 216 12.56 0.71 -15.39
N THR A 217 12.79 0.03 -16.51
CA THR A 217 11.73 -0.46 -17.42
C THR A 217 11.97 -1.92 -17.78
N GLY A 218 11.05 -2.79 -17.35
CA GLY A 218 11.13 -4.23 -17.56
C GLY A 218 12.26 -4.88 -16.75
N GLY A 219 12.33 -6.21 -16.85
CA GLY A 219 13.33 -7.02 -16.14
C GLY A 219 12.84 -7.56 -14.80
N GLY A 220 13.78 -8.03 -13.99
CA GLY A 220 13.50 -8.58 -12.69
C GLY A 220 14.73 -9.12 -11.98
N LEU A 221 14.56 -9.48 -10.72
CA LEU A 221 15.58 -10.15 -9.94
C LEU A 221 14.97 -11.31 -9.16
N GLU A 222 15.78 -12.32 -8.91
CA GLU A 222 15.39 -13.41 -8.02
C GLU A 222 16.52 -13.96 -7.15
N GLY A 223 16.16 -14.55 -6.01
CA GLY A 223 17.12 -15.23 -5.15
C GLY A 223 18.02 -14.29 -4.34
N PHE A 224 17.50 -13.14 -3.88
CA PHE A 224 18.27 -12.21 -3.04
C PHE A 224 17.71 -12.15 -1.63
N ALA A 225 18.55 -11.79 -0.67
CA ALA A 225 18.06 -11.56 0.68
C ALA A 225 17.11 -10.35 0.69
N HIS A 226 17.53 -9.18 0.21
CA HIS A 226 16.58 -8.15 -0.19
C HIS A 226 16.70 -7.84 -1.67
N GLY A 227 15.59 -7.74 -2.40
CA GLY A 227 15.63 -7.38 -3.82
C GLY A 227 16.13 -5.95 -4.03
N LEU A 228 15.49 -5.00 -3.35
CA LEU A 228 15.86 -3.60 -3.30
C LEU A 228 15.84 -3.11 -1.85
N THR A 229 16.94 -2.50 -1.41
CA THR A 229 17.05 -1.87 -0.09
C THR A 229 17.20 -0.35 -0.23
N GLY A 230 16.30 0.38 0.43
CA GLY A 230 16.41 1.83 0.61
C GLY A 230 17.53 2.20 1.58
N THR A 231 18.15 3.33 1.33
CA THR A 231 19.36 3.81 2.01
C THR A 231 19.32 5.33 2.12
N THR A 232 20.37 5.99 2.63
CA THR A 232 20.52 7.46 2.66
C THR A 232 20.56 8.07 1.25
N ASN A 233 20.02 9.28 1.06
CA ASN A 233 19.92 9.97 -0.24
C ASN A 233 19.21 9.15 -1.35
N PHE A 234 18.24 8.34 -0.95
CA PHE A 234 17.45 7.51 -1.85
C PHE A 234 16.04 8.09 -1.97
N TYR A 235 15.74 8.71 -3.12
CA TYR A 235 14.44 9.34 -3.40
C TYR A 235 14.21 9.54 -4.91
N PHE A 236 12.95 9.63 -5.33
CA PHE A 236 12.49 9.64 -6.72
C PHE A 236 12.78 8.36 -7.52
N LEU A 237 12.64 7.18 -6.91
CA LEU A 237 12.71 5.90 -7.63
C LEU A 237 11.49 5.73 -8.54
N ARG A 238 11.72 5.22 -9.76
CA ARG A 238 10.66 4.86 -10.70
C ARG A 238 10.97 3.52 -11.34
N MET A 239 10.08 2.54 -11.11
CA MET A 239 10.18 1.20 -11.70
C MET A 239 8.88 0.86 -12.43
N TYR A 240 9.00 0.39 -13.66
CA TYR A 240 7.90 -0.02 -14.52
C TYR A 240 8.08 -1.48 -14.94
N ALA A 241 7.05 -2.31 -14.70
CA ALA A 241 7.03 -3.71 -15.12
C ALA A 241 8.25 -4.54 -14.64
N PHE A 242 8.75 -4.25 -13.43
CA PHE A 242 9.87 -4.97 -12.83
C PHE A 242 9.36 -6.10 -11.92
N THR A 243 10.01 -7.26 -11.97
CA THR A 243 9.63 -8.43 -11.16
C THR A 243 10.64 -8.68 -10.04
N PHE A 244 10.15 -8.90 -8.83
CA PHE A 244 10.93 -9.36 -7.69
C PHE A 244 10.42 -10.75 -7.31
N ASN A 245 11.30 -11.76 -7.33
CA ASN A 245 10.91 -13.14 -7.06
C ASN A 245 11.88 -13.83 -6.09
N HIS A 246 11.43 -14.86 -5.35
CA HIS A 246 12.29 -15.68 -4.48
C HIS A 246 13.25 -14.89 -3.57
N CYS A 247 12.83 -13.72 -3.08
CA CYS A 247 13.59 -12.91 -2.14
C CYS A 247 13.19 -13.22 -0.69
N ASP A 248 14.03 -12.88 0.30
CA ASP A 248 13.52 -12.78 1.68
C ASP A 248 12.58 -11.58 1.79
N ILE A 249 13.01 -10.41 1.32
CA ILE A 249 12.15 -9.23 1.18
C ILE A 249 12.32 -8.64 -0.22
N CYS A 250 11.26 -8.48 -1.01
CA CYS A 250 11.43 -7.90 -2.35
C CYS A 250 11.86 -6.43 -2.30
N TYR A 251 11.16 -5.60 -1.51
CA TYR A 251 11.54 -4.21 -1.28
C TYR A 251 11.54 -3.87 0.21
N PHE A 252 12.70 -3.45 0.71
CA PHE A 252 12.93 -3.06 2.09
C PHE A 252 13.29 -1.58 2.18
N PHE A 253 12.55 -0.81 2.98
CA PHE A 253 12.86 0.59 3.27
C PHE A 253 13.05 0.76 4.79
N PRO A 254 14.30 0.95 5.28
CA PRO A 254 14.54 1.03 6.72
C PRO A 254 14.24 2.42 7.30
N ASN A 255 14.00 2.49 8.62
CA ASN A 255 13.67 3.74 9.32
C ASN A 255 14.88 4.60 9.72
N ASN A 256 16.09 4.12 9.45
CA ASN A 256 17.35 4.77 9.84
C ASN A 256 18.06 5.48 8.67
N THR A 257 17.35 5.73 7.58
CA THR A 257 17.87 6.46 6.41
C THR A 257 17.71 7.97 6.57
N THR A 258 18.67 8.75 6.05
CA THR A 258 18.62 10.22 6.04
C THR A 258 18.32 10.73 4.63
N ASP A 259 17.55 11.82 4.51
CA ASP A 259 17.25 12.51 3.22
C ASP A 259 16.74 11.53 2.15
N SER A 260 15.73 10.73 2.50
CA SER A 260 15.29 9.58 1.70
C SER A 260 13.80 9.34 1.80
N GLY A 261 13.26 8.57 0.86
CA GLY A 261 11.88 8.10 0.89
C GLY A 261 10.88 8.96 0.15
N GLU A 262 11.28 10.10 -0.44
CA GLU A 262 10.36 10.89 -1.26
C GLU A 262 10.06 10.20 -2.60
N GLU A 263 8.77 10.06 -2.92
CA GLU A 263 8.26 9.65 -4.24
C GLU A 263 8.85 8.33 -4.79
N MET A 264 8.69 7.22 -4.05
CA MET A 264 9.07 5.88 -4.52
C MET A 264 7.95 5.25 -5.33
N ASN A 265 8.10 5.15 -6.65
CA ASN A 265 7.03 4.70 -7.54
C ASN A 265 7.32 3.34 -8.16
N PHE A 266 6.34 2.45 -8.03
CA PHE A 266 6.30 1.14 -8.67
C PHE A 266 5.03 1.05 -9.51
N HIS A 267 5.19 0.82 -10.82
CA HIS A 267 4.09 0.73 -11.77
C HIS A 267 4.08 -0.63 -12.44
N SER A 268 2.96 -1.35 -12.34
CA SER A 268 2.81 -2.69 -12.92
C SER A 268 3.94 -3.66 -12.54
N CYS A 269 4.54 -3.47 -11.37
CA CYS A 269 5.58 -4.35 -10.86
C CYS A 269 4.96 -5.60 -10.23
N VAL A 270 5.72 -6.68 -10.19
CA VAL A 270 5.30 -7.95 -9.61
C VAL A 270 6.21 -8.27 -8.44
N PHE A 271 5.62 -8.42 -7.26
CA PHE A 271 6.29 -8.91 -6.06
C PHE A 271 5.75 -10.33 -5.85
N ALA A 272 6.56 -11.35 -6.12
CA ALA A 272 6.08 -12.72 -6.17
C ALA A 272 6.94 -13.69 -5.35
N GLN A 273 6.32 -14.78 -4.92
CA GLN A 273 6.96 -15.99 -4.39
C GLN A 273 8.21 -15.73 -3.52
N SER A 274 8.07 -14.80 -2.57
CA SER A 274 9.11 -14.33 -1.66
C SER A 274 8.65 -14.50 -0.21
N ASN A 275 9.51 -14.28 0.79
CA ASN A 275 9.05 -14.37 2.19
C ASN A 275 8.29 -13.12 2.64
N CYS A 276 8.54 -11.97 2.00
CA CYS A 276 7.85 -10.70 2.23
C CYS A 276 7.89 -9.88 0.93
N GLY A 277 6.76 -9.33 0.50
CA GLY A 277 6.70 -8.45 -0.66
C GLY A 277 7.32 -7.09 -0.35
N VAL A 278 6.86 -6.42 0.69
CA VAL A 278 7.43 -5.13 1.11
C VAL A 278 7.55 -5.04 2.63
N ASN A 279 8.67 -4.48 3.09
CA ASN A 279 8.87 -4.07 4.47
C ASN A 279 9.23 -2.57 4.49
N LEU A 280 8.27 -1.75 4.92
CA LEU A 280 8.31 -0.29 4.83
C LEU A 280 8.34 0.33 6.22
N GLN A 281 9.52 0.69 6.70
CA GLN A 281 9.69 1.27 8.02
C GLN A 281 9.65 2.80 8.02
N GLY A 282 9.49 3.43 6.86
CA GLY A 282 9.40 4.87 6.67
C GLY A 282 9.16 5.25 5.20
N GLY A 283 9.31 6.54 4.89
CA GLY A 283 9.24 7.06 3.53
C GLY A 283 7.83 7.14 2.92
N TYR A 284 7.78 7.44 1.62
CA TYR A 284 6.59 7.62 0.80
C TYR A 284 6.66 6.73 -0.44
N SER A 285 5.90 5.63 -0.41
CA SER A 285 5.89 4.65 -1.51
C SER A 285 4.52 4.52 -2.15
N TYR A 286 4.53 4.41 -3.48
CA TYR A 286 3.35 4.38 -4.32
C TYR A 286 3.44 3.16 -5.25
N PHE A 287 2.47 2.27 -5.11
CA PHE A 287 2.33 1.06 -5.90
C PHE A 287 1.09 1.22 -6.77
N PHE A 288 1.28 1.21 -8.09
CA PHE A 288 0.22 1.40 -9.07
C PHE A 288 0.08 0.16 -9.94
N ASN A 289 -1.09 -0.46 -9.96
CA ASN A 289 -1.36 -1.66 -10.76
C ASN A 289 -0.36 -2.80 -10.53
N CYS A 290 0.21 -2.90 -9.31
CA CYS A 290 1.20 -3.93 -8.99
C CYS A 290 0.53 -5.25 -8.58
N SER A 291 1.23 -6.37 -8.75
CA SER A 291 0.81 -7.67 -8.22
C SER A 291 1.66 -8.07 -7.02
N PHE A 292 1.00 -8.62 -5.99
CA PHE A 292 1.60 -9.30 -4.86
C PHE A 292 1.14 -10.76 -4.88
N ASP A 293 1.99 -11.62 -5.42
CA ASP A 293 1.60 -12.89 -6.05
C ASP A 293 2.24 -14.08 -5.30
N TYR A 294 1.41 -14.87 -4.61
CA TYR A 294 1.85 -16.08 -3.90
C TYR A 294 3.05 -15.88 -2.95
N ILE A 295 3.06 -14.78 -2.19
CA ILE A 295 4.09 -14.56 -1.18
C ILE A 295 4.01 -15.66 -0.10
N TYR A 296 5.14 -16.31 0.22
CA TYR A 296 5.23 -17.43 1.15
C TYR A 296 4.90 -17.03 2.58
N GLY A 297 5.42 -15.87 2.98
CA GLY A 297 5.39 -15.36 4.34
C GLY A 297 6.48 -15.95 5.24
N LYS A 298 6.96 -15.14 6.20
CA LYS A 298 7.82 -15.67 7.28
C LYS A 298 7.03 -16.54 8.26
N ASN A 299 7.66 -17.63 8.69
CA ASN A 299 7.15 -18.50 9.76
C ASN A 299 7.36 -17.82 11.11
N GLY A 300 6.37 -17.89 12.01
CA GLY A 300 6.48 -17.32 13.34
C GLY A 300 5.13 -17.22 14.05
N GLN A 301 5.16 -17.12 15.38
CA GLN A 301 3.95 -16.86 16.16
C GLN A 301 3.49 -15.43 15.92
N GLN A 302 2.20 -15.24 15.66
CA GLN A 302 1.62 -13.91 15.55
C GLN A 302 1.59 -13.25 16.94
N THR A 303 2.20 -12.08 17.05
CA THR A 303 2.15 -11.25 18.25
C THR A 303 1.83 -9.82 17.84
N SER A 304 1.24 -9.04 18.72
CA SER A 304 0.90 -7.64 18.41
C SER A 304 2.12 -6.72 18.19
N THR A 305 3.31 -7.19 18.60
CA THR A 305 4.57 -6.44 18.57
C THR A 305 5.52 -6.86 17.45
N ASP A 306 5.47 -8.12 17.00
CA ASP A 306 6.42 -8.70 16.03
C ASP A 306 5.71 -9.57 14.98
N SER A 307 4.51 -9.16 14.59
CA SER A 307 3.71 -9.80 13.55
C SER A 307 4.27 -9.52 12.15
N LEU A 308 5.44 -10.04 11.78
CA LEU A 308 5.93 -9.86 10.41
C LEU A 308 4.88 -10.36 9.41
N GLY A 309 4.33 -9.43 8.63
CA GLY A 309 3.32 -9.71 7.64
C GLY A 309 3.90 -10.62 6.56
N LYS A 310 3.07 -11.53 6.04
CA LYS A 310 3.45 -12.41 4.94
C LYS A 310 3.71 -11.62 3.66
N TYR A 311 2.95 -10.56 3.37
CA TYR A 311 3.01 -9.84 2.08
C TYR A 311 3.54 -8.42 2.26
N ILE A 312 2.89 -7.66 3.14
CA ILE A 312 3.10 -6.22 3.32
C ILE A 312 3.30 -5.96 4.81
N HIS A 313 4.51 -5.54 5.20
CA HIS A 313 4.84 -5.14 6.56
C HIS A 313 5.18 -3.65 6.59
N ILE A 314 4.57 -2.89 7.50
CA ILE A 314 4.69 -1.44 7.53
C ILE A 314 4.92 -0.99 8.98
N GLU A 315 5.95 -0.19 9.21
CA GLU A 315 6.29 0.36 10.53
C GLU A 315 6.30 1.88 10.59
N GLY A 316 6.17 2.58 9.46
CA GLY A 316 6.21 4.03 9.42
C GLY A 316 5.96 4.59 8.02
N GLY A 317 5.78 5.91 7.91
CA GLY A 317 5.63 6.57 6.61
C GLY A 317 4.20 6.63 6.09
N GLN A 318 4.08 6.96 4.79
CA GLN A 318 2.80 7.02 4.09
C GLN A 318 2.88 6.24 2.77
N HIS A 319 1.95 5.31 2.59
CA HIS A 319 1.98 4.39 1.45
C HIS A 319 0.63 4.33 0.74
N ILE A 320 0.68 4.26 -0.59
CA ILE A 320 -0.50 4.12 -1.43
C ILE A 320 -0.35 2.88 -2.30
N PHE A 321 -1.34 2.01 -2.23
CA PHE A 321 -1.50 0.85 -3.10
C PHE A 321 -2.76 1.09 -3.93
N ARG A 322 -2.58 1.43 -5.20
CA ARG A 322 -3.67 1.74 -6.12
C ARG A 322 -3.78 0.67 -7.20
N ASP A 323 -4.99 0.16 -7.38
CA ASP A 323 -5.34 -0.85 -8.38
C ASP A 323 -4.45 -2.11 -8.31
N CYS A 324 -3.92 -2.41 -7.11
CA CYS A 324 -3.04 -3.56 -6.92
C CYS A 324 -3.84 -4.86 -6.78
N HIS A 325 -3.26 -5.96 -7.24
CA HIS A 325 -3.76 -7.31 -7.03
C HIS A 325 -2.93 -7.95 -5.92
N VAL A 326 -3.56 -8.39 -4.85
CA VAL A 326 -2.92 -9.14 -3.76
C VAL A 326 -3.55 -10.52 -3.71
N GLU A 327 -2.79 -11.54 -4.08
CA GLU A 327 -3.29 -12.91 -4.12
C GLU A 327 -2.36 -13.98 -3.56
N GLY A 328 -2.98 -15.05 -3.07
CA GLY A 328 -2.26 -16.27 -2.76
C GLY A 328 -3.12 -17.31 -2.05
N TYR A 329 -2.46 -18.14 -1.25
CA TYR A 329 -3.13 -19.16 -0.45
C TYR A 329 -3.82 -18.59 0.80
N GLY A 330 -4.59 -19.44 1.49
CA GLY A 330 -5.28 -19.07 2.73
C GLY A 330 -4.35 -18.38 3.72
N PRO A 331 -4.75 -17.24 4.32
CA PRO A 331 -3.91 -16.46 5.21
C PRO A 331 -3.62 -17.28 6.48
N GLN A 332 -2.36 -17.69 6.60
CA GLN A 332 -1.83 -18.38 7.78
C GLN A 332 -1.09 -17.43 8.73
N ASN A 333 -0.85 -16.20 8.27
CA ASN A 333 -0.35 -15.08 9.04
C ASN A 333 -0.90 -13.79 8.37
N TYR A 334 -0.72 -12.61 8.98
CA TYR A 334 -1.23 -11.35 8.46
C TYR A 334 -0.63 -11.07 7.08
N ILE A 335 -1.48 -10.86 6.09
CA ILE A 335 -1.10 -10.39 4.77
C ILE A 335 -0.56 -8.96 4.87
N VAL A 336 -1.28 -8.09 5.57
CA VAL A 336 -0.84 -6.73 5.87
C VAL A 336 -0.66 -6.58 7.38
N ASN A 337 0.50 -6.12 7.80
CA ASN A 337 0.79 -5.87 9.20
C ASN A 337 1.34 -4.47 9.46
N ILE A 338 0.77 -3.82 10.48
CA ILE A 338 1.31 -2.62 11.13
C ILE A 338 1.37 -2.89 12.65
N PRO A 339 2.57 -3.00 13.27
CA PRO A 339 2.67 -3.28 14.71
C PRO A 339 2.11 -2.16 15.61
N ASP A 340 1.73 -2.49 16.85
CA ASP A 340 1.03 -1.59 17.80
C ASP A 340 1.68 -0.21 18.01
N ASN A 341 3.02 -0.18 18.08
CA ASN A 341 3.80 1.01 18.41
C ASN A 341 4.25 1.78 17.15
N LYS A 342 3.65 1.50 15.99
CA LYS A 342 4.07 2.06 14.70
C LYS A 342 3.01 2.99 14.12
N SER A 343 3.43 4.21 13.79
CA SER A 343 2.58 5.25 13.23
C SER A 343 2.77 5.33 11.72
N CYS A 344 1.74 5.01 10.95
CA CYS A 344 1.77 5.11 9.49
C CYS A 344 0.39 5.43 8.90
N LYS A 345 0.40 5.90 7.65
CA LYS A 345 -0.81 6.15 6.86
C LYS A 345 -0.79 5.27 5.61
N VAL A 346 -1.79 4.41 5.46
CA VAL A 346 -1.83 3.46 4.33
C VAL A 346 -3.17 3.58 3.62
N ASN A 347 -3.13 3.78 2.31
CA ASN A 347 -4.33 3.81 1.47
C ASN A 347 -4.28 2.69 0.44
N PHE A 348 -5.25 1.78 0.50
CA PHE A 348 -5.57 0.82 -0.55
C PHE A 348 -6.73 1.38 -1.36
N ILE A 349 -6.53 1.63 -2.65
CA ILE A 349 -7.51 2.31 -3.52
C ILE A 349 -7.73 1.46 -4.76
N GLY A 350 -8.94 0.95 -4.99
CA GLY A 350 -9.20 -0.01 -6.06
C GLY A 350 -8.56 -1.37 -5.79
N GLY A 351 -8.44 -2.19 -6.84
CA GLY A 351 -7.73 -3.47 -6.75
C GLY A 351 -8.51 -4.61 -6.08
N LEU A 352 -7.80 -5.71 -5.79
CA LEU A 352 -8.35 -6.97 -5.33
C LEU A 352 -7.46 -7.63 -4.26
N PHE A 353 -8.07 -8.09 -3.17
CA PHE A 353 -7.48 -9.05 -2.24
C PHE A 353 -8.16 -10.41 -2.40
N THR A 354 -7.46 -11.47 -2.77
CA THR A 354 -8.06 -12.80 -2.97
C THR A 354 -7.16 -13.92 -2.47
N PHE A 355 -7.68 -14.81 -1.63
CA PHE A 355 -6.87 -15.83 -0.95
C PHE A 355 -7.41 -17.24 -1.14
N LYS A 356 -7.93 -17.53 -2.34
CA LYS A 356 -8.55 -18.81 -2.75
C LYS A 356 -7.79 -19.50 -3.89
N ALA A 357 -6.52 -19.16 -4.08
CA ALA A 357 -5.82 -19.52 -5.31
C ALA A 357 -5.35 -20.99 -5.29
N GLY A 358 -6.21 -21.90 -5.76
CA GLY A 358 -5.87 -23.23 -6.28
C GLY A 358 -5.40 -24.32 -5.30
N GLY A 359 -5.07 -24.01 -4.05
CA GLY A 359 -4.58 -24.96 -3.06
C GLY A 359 -5.68 -25.80 -2.37
N SER A 360 -5.31 -26.94 -1.77
CA SER A 360 -6.22 -27.68 -0.88
C SER A 360 -6.38 -26.93 0.45
N PRO A 361 -7.61 -26.77 0.99
CA PRO A 361 -7.80 -26.23 2.34
C PRO A 361 -7.06 -26.97 3.46
N SER A 362 -6.69 -28.24 3.25
CA SER A 362 -5.89 -29.01 4.19
C SER A 362 -4.42 -28.57 4.24
N THR A 363 -3.91 -28.07 3.11
CA THR A 363 -2.50 -27.71 2.96
C THR A 363 -2.27 -26.24 3.28
N TYR A 364 -3.21 -25.39 2.87
CA TYR A 364 -3.15 -23.95 3.12
C TYR A 364 -4.43 -23.44 3.77
N PRO A 365 -4.71 -23.88 5.02
CA PRO A 365 -5.87 -23.41 5.75
C PRO A 365 -5.76 -21.91 6.04
N THR A 366 -6.90 -21.23 6.10
CA THR A 366 -7.00 -19.89 6.67
C THR A 366 -6.92 -20.01 8.19
N THR A 367 -5.85 -19.53 8.83
CA THR A 367 -5.67 -19.66 10.29
C THR A 367 -5.50 -18.33 11.01
N SER A 368 -5.52 -17.22 10.28
CA SER A 368 -5.47 -15.88 10.86
C SER A 368 -6.37 -14.91 10.10
N ASN A 369 -6.77 -13.83 10.75
CA ASN A 369 -7.29 -12.68 10.02
C ASN A 369 -6.18 -12.15 9.08
N PRO A 370 -6.50 -11.65 7.86
CA PRO A 370 -5.51 -11.17 6.90
C PRO A 370 -4.80 -9.87 7.30
N PHE A 371 -5.43 -9.02 8.10
CA PHE A 371 -4.90 -7.69 8.39
C PHE A 371 -4.71 -7.47 9.88
N TYR A 372 -3.58 -6.89 10.28
CA TYR A 372 -3.33 -6.40 11.63
C TYR A 372 -2.93 -4.94 11.60
N PHE A 373 -3.69 -4.09 12.28
CA PHE A 373 -3.43 -2.66 12.35
C PHE A 373 -3.29 -2.22 13.80
N GLY A 374 -2.06 -1.92 14.19
CA GLY A 374 -1.69 -1.44 15.51
C GLY A 374 -2.28 -0.08 15.86
N ASN A 375 -2.28 0.26 17.15
CA ASN A 375 -3.04 1.40 17.72
C ASN A 375 -2.76 2.76 17.07
N LEU A 376 -1.58 2.97 16.50
CA LEU A 376 -1.19 4.24 15.86
C LEU A 376 -1.35 4.23 14.33
N ALA A 377 -1.92 3.16 13.77
CA ALA A 377 -2.15 3.01 12.34
C ALA A 377 -3.39 3.77 11.87
N ARG A 378 -3.29 4.35 10.67
CA ARG A 378 -4.45 4.77 9.86
C ARG A 378 -4.44 4.04 8.52
N VAL A 379 -5.46 3.23 8.28
CA VAL A 379 -5.63 2.48 7.03
C VAL A 379 -6.96 2.82 6.38
N VAL A 380 -6.95 3.07 5.07
CA VAL A 380 -8.14 3.31 4.27
C VAL A 380 -8.21 2.30 3.14
N PHE A 381 -9.34 1.64 3.00
CA PHE A 381 -9.73 0.87 1.83
C PHE A 381 -10.81 1.66 1.07
N GLU A 382 -10.52 2.08 -0.15
CA GLU A 382 -11.46 2.79 -1.01
C GLU A 382 -11.67 1.99 -2.30
N LYS A 383 -12.92 1.61 -2.64
CA LYS A 383 -13.26 0.88 -3.88
C LYS A 383 -12.49 -0.43 -4.08
N VAL A 384 -12.03 -1.04 -3.00
CA VAL A 384 -11.29 -2.31 -3.03
C VAL A 384 -12.27 -3.47 -3.19
N ASN A 385 -11.88 -4.52 -3.91
CA ASN A 385 -12.60 -5.79 -3.87
C ASN A 385 -11.91 -6.74 -2.88
N ILE A 386 -12.65 -7.18 -1.87
CA ILE A 386 -12.21 -8.17 -0.90
C ILE A 386 -12.87 -9.50 -1.27
N GLY A 387 -12.08 -10.40 -1.83
CA GLY A 387 -12.49 -11.72 -2.32
C GLY A 387 -12.62 -12.77 -1.22
N GLN A 388 -13.02 -13.99 -1.61
CA GLN A 388 -13.15 -15.10 -0.68
C GLN A 388 -11.79 -15.57 -0.16
N MET A 389 -11.74 -16.02 1.09
CA MET A 389 -10.60 -16.77 1.63
C MET A 389 -10.75 -18.27 1.35
N GLN A 390 -9.64 -19.01 1.43
CA GLN A 390 -9.64 -20.47 1.36
C GLN A 390 -10.54 -21.05 2.47
N GLN A 391 -11.55 -21.84 2.09
CA GLN A 391 -12.50 -22.47 3.02
C GLN A 391 -11.87 -23.67 3.73
N GLY A 392 -11.55 -23.51 5.01
CA GLY A 392 -10.95 -24.54 5.86
C GLY A 392 -9.80 -23.95 6.64
N GLY A 393 -9.80 -24.16 7.96
CA GLY A 393 -8.85 -23.52 8.87
C GLY A 393 -9.54 -22.70 9.94
N ASP A 394 -9.33 -23.14 11.17
CA ASP A 394 -9.62 -22.55 12.46
C ASP A 394 -10.99 -21.89 12.75
N ALA A 395 -11.61 -22.31 13.86
CA ALA A 395 -12.78 -21.66 14.45
C ALA A 395 -12.49 -20.24 15.00
N ASN A 396 -11.21 -19.86 15.06
CA ASN A 396 -10.73 -18.58 15.60
C ASN A 396 -10.59 -17.47 14.54
N VAL A 397 -10.65 -17.79 13.24
CA VAL A 397 -10.74 -16.74 12.20
C VAL A 397 -12.11 -16.12 12.30
N SER A 398 -12.09 -14.86 12.66
CA SER A 398 -13.28 -14.18 13.10
C SER A 398 -13.64 -13.09 12.10
N GLY A 399 -12.67 -12.46 11.43
CA GLY A 399 -12.94 -11.41 10.45
C GLY A 399 -11.80 -11.16 9.49
N TRP A 400 -11.66 -9.90 9.07
CA TRP A 400 -10.61 -9.47 8.15
C TRP A 400 -9.50 -8.68 8.84
N ILE A 401 -9.79 -8.04 9.97
CA ILE A 401 -8.94 -7.03 10.58
C ILE A 401 -8.82 -7.32 12.08
N ASP A 402 -7.59 -7.37 12.56
CA ASP A 402 -7.19 -7.36 13.96
C ASP A 402 -6.50 -6.03 14.33
N GLY A 403 -6.31 -5.82 15.64
CA GLY A 403 -5.58 -4.68 16.20
C GLY A 403 -6.49 -3.59 16.77
N GLY A 404 -5.89 -2.50 17.23
CA GLY A 404 -6.58 -1.34 17.82
C GLY A 404 -6.49 -0.05 16.99
N GLY A 405 -5.86 -0.11 15.81
CA GLY A 405 -5.73 1.02 14.90
C GLY A 405 -7.01 1.38 14.14
N SER A 406 -6.97 2.51 13.44
CA SER A 406 -8.10 2.98 12.62
C SER A 406 -8.08 2.34 11.22
N ALA A 407 -9.22 1.76 10.83
CA ALA A 407 -9.43 1.18 9.51
C ALA A 407 -10.79 1.61 8.94
N SER A 408 -10.79 2.30 7.80
CA SER A 408 -11.99 2.77 7.12
C SER A 408 -12.21 2.04 5.80
N LEU A 409 -13.45 1.65 5.52
CA LEU A 409 -13.85 1.00 4.26
C LEU A 409 -14.89 1.87 3.54
N HIS A 410 -14.54 2.41 2.36
CA HIS A 410 -15.38 3.25 1.51
C HIS A 410 -15.61 2.55 0.18
N ASP A 411 -16.86 2.41 -0.26
CA ASP A 411 -17.25 1.76 -1.53
C ASP A 411 -16.57 0.39 -1.78
N THR A 412 -16.14 -0.28 -0.72
CA THR A 412 -15.34 -1.51 -0.78
C THR A 412 -16.29 -2.71 -0.86
N GLN A 413 -16.08 -3.57 -1.84
CA GLN A 413 -16.86 -4.80 -2.02
C GLN A 413 -16.32 -5.88 -1.09
N LEU A 414 -17.24 -6.58 -0.42
CA LEU A 414 -16.95 -7.63 0.55
C LEU A 414 -17.34 -9.00 -0.02
N PRO A 415 -16.74 -10.10 0.48
CA PRO A 415 -17.02 -11.41 -0.08
C PRO A 415 -18.47 -11.83 0.20
N ILE A 416 -19.11 -12.46 -0.79
CA ILE A 416 -20.50 -12.96 -0.70
C ILE A 416 -20.61 -14.21 0.20
N ALA A 417 -19.47 -14.83 0.56
CA ALA A 417 -19.40 -16.02 1.40
C ALA A 417 -18.30 -15.91 2.46
N TRP A 418 -18.27 -16.87 3.38
CA TRP A 418 -17.38 -16.93 4.54
C TRP A 418 -15.90 -16.58 4.27
N PRO A 419 -15.21 -15.91 5.22
CA PRO A 419 -15.76 -15.41 6.49
C PRO A 419 -16.63 -14.16 6.30
N TYR A 420 -17.86 -14.25 6.80
CA TYR A 420 -18.73 -13.10 6.99
C TYR A 420 -18.06 -12.25 8.08
N LEU A 421 -17.63 -11.02 7.77
CA LEU A 421 -16.89 -10.14 8.69
C LEU A 421 -17.37 -10.25 10.15
N LEU A 422 -16.56 -10.82 11.03
CA LEU A 422 -16.87 -10.92 12.46
C LEU A 422 -15.63 -10.84 13.35
N THR A 423 -14.90 -9.71 13.43
CA THR A 423 -14.24 -9.44 14.73
C THR A 423 -13.95 -7.99 15.07
N GLN A 424 -13.96 -7.81 16.39
CA GLN A 424 -13.66 -6.65 17.21
C GLN A 424 -12.50 -5.78 16.69
N VAL A 425 -12.82 -4.55 16.30
CA VAL A 425 -11.94 -3.41 16.58
C VAL A 425 -12.12 -3.07 18.07
N ARG A 426 -11.14 -3.33 18.94
CA ARG A 426 -11.15 -2.87 20.35
C ARG A 426 -10.78 -1.39 20.35
N THR A 427 -11.63 -0.46 20.81
CA THR A 427 -11.86 -0.07 22.22
C THR A 427 -10.58 0.15 23.03
N ASP A 428 -9.68 1.00 22.54
CA ASP A 428 -8.81 1.76 23.43
C ASP A 428 -9.68 2.79 24.19
N SER A 429 -9.47 2.90 25.51
CA SER A 429 -10.11 3.92 26.35
C SER A 429 -9.55 5.34 26.15
N GLY A 430 -8.41 5.45 25.46
CA GLY A 430 -7.71 6.71 25.18
C GLY A 430 -7.70 7.13 23.70
N ILE A 431 -8.10 6.28 22.76
CA ILE A 431 -8.25 6.65 21.34
C ILE A 431 -9.72 6.98 21.08
N GLN A 432 -9.97 8.26 20.85
CA GLN A 432 -11.22 8.75 20.30
C GLN A 432 -11.21 8.45 18.80
N ASP A 433 -12.25 7.72 18.37
CA ASP A 433 -12.73 7.54 16.98
C ASP A 433 -12.46 6.12 16.42
N ASN A 434 -13.42 5.29 15.93
CA ASN A 434 -14.58 5.45 15.03
C ASN A 434 -15.67 6.50 15.34
N TRP A 435 -15.36 7.79 15.33
CA TRP A 435 -16.33 8.83 15.66
C TRP A 435 -16.04 10.13 14.91
N LEU A 436 -17.11 10.87 14.70
CA LEU A 436 -17.11 12.32 14.51
C LEU A 436 -16.43 12.98 15.72
N ASP A 437 -15.41 13.76 15.45
CA ASP A 437 -14.62 14.52 16.41
C ASP A 437 -15.49 15.50 17.24
N SER A 438 -15.44 15.34 18.57
CA SER A 438 -16.16 16.19 19.54
C SER A 438 -15.64 17.63 19.66
N THR A 439 -14.48 17.95 19.09
CA THR A 439 -13.90 19.30 19.13
C THR A 439 -14.57 20.28 18.15
N THR A 440 -15.39 19.79 17.21
CA THR A 440 -16.08 20.66 16.25
C THR A 440 -17.38 21.28 16.77
N TYR A 441 -17.75 21.03 18.03
CA TYR A 441 -18.99 21.52 18.66
C TYR A 441 -18.72 22.31 19.94
N THR A 442 -17.91 23.37 19.85
CA THR A 442 -17.87 24.39 20.90
C THR A 442 -18.94 25.46 20.65
N SER A 443 -20.13 25.28 21.21
CA SER A 443 -21.08 26.39 21.38
C SER A 443 -20.86 27.06 22.74
N GLY A 444 -19.90 27.99 22.79
CA GLY A 444 -19.80 28.98 23.86
C GLY A 444 -19.45 28.46 25.27
N THR A 445 -18.98 29.37 26.10
CA THR A 445 -18.69 29.14 27.52
C THR A 445 -19.98 28.88 28.30
N GLY A 446 -20.14 27.67 28.85
CA GLY A 446 -21.05 27.41 29.98
C GLY A 446 -22.12 26.33 29.84
N ASN A 447 -22.20 25.59 28.73
CA ASN A 447 -23.18 24.49 28.58
C ASN A 447 -22.49 23.12 28.46
N GLU A 448 -22.33 22.45 29.59
CA GLU A 448 -22.05 21.02 29.64
C GLU A 448 -23.36 20.25 29.40
N LYS A 449 -23.73 19.82 28.16
CA LYS A 449 -24.59 18.62 27.87
C LYS A 449 -24.62 18.17 26.37
N TRP A 450 -23.97 17.02 26.12
CA TRP A 450 -24.35 15.78 25.38
C TRP A 450 -24.96 15.80 23.94
N THR A 451 -24.27 15.13 23.00
CA THR A 451 -24.43 14.99 21.54
C THR A 451 -25.58 14.12 21.03
N GLU A 452 -26.37 14.58 20.05
CA GLU A 452 -27.35 13.78 19.30
C GLU A 452 -26.67 12.87 18.23
N GLU A 453 -26.96 11.55 18.23
CA GLU A 453 -26.48 10.58 17.24
C GLU A 453 -27.55 10.28 16.17
N VAL A 454 -27.19 10.29 14.88
CA VAL A 454 -28.05 9.86 13.75
C VAL A 454 -27.55 8.52 13.20
N TRP A 455 -28.44 7.51 13.09
CA TRP A 455 -28.10 6.18 12.57
C TRP A 455 -28.89 5.87 11.26
N VAL A 456 -28.22 5.36 10.22
CA VAL A 456 -28.86 4.77 9.03
C VAL A 456 -28.32 3.35 8.83
N LEU A 457 -29.21 2.35 8.81
CA LEU A 457 -28.88 0.97 8.46
C LEU A 457 -29.00 0.79 6.93
N PRO A 458 -28.01 0.23 6.23
CA PRO A 458 -28.18 -0.12 4.82
C PRO A 458 -29.16 -1.30 4.67
N PRO A 459 -29.91 -1.41 3.55
CA PRO A 459 -30.79 -2.55 3.30
C PRO A 459 -29.94 -3.83 3.12
N GLY A 460 -30.08 -4.83 3.99
CA GLY A 460 -29.55 -6.19 3.77
C GLY A 460 -28.53 -6.78 4.76
N GLY A 461 -28.17 -6.13 5.88
CA GLY A 461 -27.19 -6.65 6.85
C GLY A 461 -27.75 -7.49 8.02
N ILE A 462 -26.94 -8.38 8.61
CA ILE A 462 -27.24 -9.21 9.80
C ILE A 462 -26.29 -8.92 11.01
N ASN A 463 -26.64 -7.92 11.82
CA ASN A 463 -26.89 -7.91 13.28
C ASN A 463 -25.85 -8.35 14.33
N SER A 464 -25.02 -7.42 14.80
CA SER A 464 -25.28 -6.76 16.10
C SER A 464 -24.48 -5.45 16.24
N VAL A 465 -25.17 -4.33 16.46
CA VAL A 465 -24.55 -3.04 16.83
C VAL A 465 -24.54 -2.98 18.36
N ARG A 466 -23.38 -3.25 18.97
CA ARG A 466 -23.20 -3.05 20.43
C ARG A 466 -22.43 -1.77 20.67
N LYS A 467 -23.16 -0.65 20.83
CA LYS A 467 -22.90 0.54 21.67
C LYS A 467 -23.25 1.84 20.94
N SER A 468 -24.37 2.44 21.32
CA SER A 468 -24.70 3.86 21.20
C SER A 468 -24.82 4.39 22.64
N ARG A 469 -24.32 5.60 22.93
CA ARG A 469 -24.54 6.23 24.23
C ARG A 469 -25.32 7.54 24.06
N TYR A 470 -26.61 7.46 24.33
CA TYR A 470 -27.27 8.41 25.23
C TYR A 470 -27.75 7.62 26.45
N GLY A 471 -26.91 7.56 27.50
CA GLY A 471 -27.21 6.84 28.75
C GLY A 471 -25.98 6.26 29.46
N TRP A 472 -26.01 6.28 30.80
CA TRP A 472 -24.94 5.80 31.69
C TRP A 472 -24.77 4.28 31.55
N GLY A 473 -23.53 3.80 31.40
CA GLY A 473 -23.20 2.37 31.36
C GLY A 473 -21.74 2.14 31.74
N THR A 474 -21.48 1.11 32.55
CA THR A 474 -20.14 0.70 32.97
C THR A 474 -19.49 -0.19 31.91
N ALA A 475 -18.21 -0.53 32.08
CA ALA A 475 -17.47 -1.41 31.18
C ALA A 475 -18.11 -2.81 30.98
N ASN A 476 -19.06 -3.21 31.84
CA ASN A 476 -19.59 -4.57 31.93
C ASN A 476 -21.07 -4.72 31.53
N SER A 477 -21.81 -3.65 31.15
CA SER A 477 -23.19 -3.78 30.65
C SER A 477 -23.58 -2.72 29.61
N THR A 478 -24.27 -3.15 28.54
CA THR A 478 -24.96 -2.23 27.62
C THR A 478 -26.33 -1.91 28.21
N ASN A 479 -26.58 -0.64 28.50
CA ASN A 479 -27.82 -0.21 29.14
C ASN A 479 -28.89 0.26 28.15
N PHE A 480 -28.55 0.51 26.88
CA PHE A 480 -29.42 0.90 25.78
C PHE A 480 -28.84 0.45 24.43
N SER A 481 -29.66 -0.10 23.53
CA SER A 481 -29.20 -0.75 22.30
C SER A 481 -30.22 -0.70 21.17
N LEU A 482 -29.72 -0.56 19.93
CA LEU A 482 -30.46 -0.86 18.69
C LEU A 482 -29.85 -2.11 18.04
N ILE A 483 -30.62 -3.18 17.98
CA ILE A 483 -30.18 -4.48 17.47
C ILE A 483 -31.11 -4.86 16.34
N ARG A 484 -30.62 -4.83 15.11
CA ARG A 484 -31.40 -5.38 14.00
C ARG A 484 -31.58 -6.89 14.20
N GLN A 485 -32.69 -7.43 13.72
CA GLN A 485 -33.11 -8.83 13.72
C GLN A 485 -33.61 -9.16 12.30
N PRO A 486 -33.85 -10.43 11.92
CA PRO A 486 -34.28 -10.79 10.57
C PRO A 486 -35.50 -9.98 10.07
N ASP A 487 -36.43 -9.62 10.97
CA ASP A 487 -37.71 -8.99 10.62
C ASP A 487 -37.98 -7.64 11.30
N PHE A 488 -37.07 -7.14 12.14
CA PHE A 488 -37.26 -5.89 12.89
C PHE A 488 -35.95 -5.31 13.40
N VAL A 489 -35.99 -4.09 13.92
CA VAL A 489 -34.92 -3.48 14.73
C VAL A 489 -35.38 -3.40 16.17
N SER A 490 -34.74 -4.14 17.06
CA SER A 490 -34.98 -4.12 18.51
C SER A 490 -34.33 -2.88 19.12
N LEU A 491 -35.14 -1.99 19.68
CA LEU A 491 -34.71 -0.93 20.58
C LEU A 491 -34.94 -1.42 22.01
N GLY A 492 -33.85 -1.66 22.75
CA GLY A 492 -33.92 -2.25 24.08
C GLY A 492 -33.02 -1.56 25.07
N ARG A 493 -33.29 -1.76 26.36
CA ARG A 493 -32.49 -1.18 27.44
C ARG A 493 -32.56 -2.09 28.67
N ASN A 494 -31.48 -2.13 29.46
CA ASN A 494 -31.37 -3.05 30.60
C ASN A 494 -31.57 -2.38 31.98
N VAL A 495 -31.73 -1.05 32.03
CA VAL A 495 -31.93 -0.27 33.28
C VAL A 495 -32.98 0.81 33.09
N SER A 496 -33.59 1.30 34.19
CA SER A 496 -34.54 2.42 34.14
C SER A 496 -33.82 3.76 33.88
N ALA A 497 -34.54 4.79 33.42
CA ALA A 497 -33.95 6.09 33.03
C ALA A 497 -33.35 6.88 34.19
N GLY A 498 -33.87 6.72 35.41
CA GLY A 498 -33.61 7.68 36.47
C GLY A 498 -33.96 9.10 36.02
N SER A 499 -33.01 10.03 36.12
CA SER A 499 -33.09 11.41 35.61
C SER A 499 -32.56 11.60 34.18
N GLY A 500 -32.10 10.52 33.54
CA GLY A 500 -31.55 10.53 32.18
C GLY A 500 -32.60 10.39 31.08
N VAL A 501 -32.14 10.45 29.83
CA VAL A 501 -32.97 10.33 28.63
C VAL A 501 -32.37 9.26 27.72
N PHE A 502 -33.22 8.39 27.17
CA PHE A 502 -32.86 7.37 26.19
C PHE A 502 -33.60 7.63 24.88
N GLN A 503 -32.85 8.11 23.89
CA GLN A 503 -33.38 8.51 22.59
C GLN A 503 -32.58 7.91 21.45
N ALA A 504 -33.24 7.63 20.33
CA ALA A 504 -32.62 7.12 19.12
C ALA A 504 -33.21 7.77 17.88
N VAL A 505 -32.38 8.12 16.90
CA VAL A 505 -32.84 8.54 15.59
C VAL A 505 -33.16 7.32 14.73
N LEU A 506 -34.38 7.26 14.23
CA LEU A 506 -34.93 6.18 13.42
C LEU A 506 -34.93 6.48 11.92
N GLY A 507 -34.78 7.75 11.54
CA GLY A 507 -34.76 8.15 10.14
C GLY A 507 -34.37 9.61 9.95
N THR A 508 -33.93 9.93 8.73
CA THR A 508 -33.62 11.28 8.29
C THR A 508 -34.17 11.50 6.89
N ILE A 509 -34.69 12.70 6.62
CA ILE A 509 -35.04 13.13 5.26
C ILE A 509 -34.53 14.53 4.99
N LYS A 510 -34.13 14.77 3.74
CA LYS A 510 -33.84 16.10 3.22
C LYS A 510 -35.13 16.83 2.85
N LEU A 511 -35.24 18.09 3.26
CA LEU A 511 -36.39 18.95 3.00
C LEU A 511 -36.25 19.66 1.65
N LYS A 512 -37.33 19.72 0.90
CA LYS A 512 -37.44 20.40 -0.40
C LYS A 512 -38.26 21.70 -0.33
N GLY A 513 -38.70 22.08 0.85
CA GLY A 513 -39.52 23.27 1.11
C GLY A 513 -39.99 23.31 2.58
N TYR A 514 -41.00 24.13 2.87
CA TYR A 514 -41.53 24.35 4.22
C TYR A 514 -42.68 23.40 4.60
N GLY A 515 -42.90 22.36 3.79
CA GLY A 515 -43.93 21.35 4.02
C GLY A 515 -43.68 20.57 5.30
N SER A 516 -44.75 20.13 5.96
CA SER A 516 -44.67 19.32 7.18
C SER A 516 -44.09 17.95 6.89
N VAL A 517 -43.46 17.35 7.89
CA VAL A 517 -42.95 15.98 7.80
C VAL A 517 -43.87 15.05 8.57
N ILE A 518 -44.49 14.13 7.83
CA ILE A 518 -45.25 13.03 8.42
C ILE A 518 -44.34 11.83 8.60
N HIS A 519 -44.65 11.02 9.60
CA HIS A 519 -43.95 9.79 9.89
C HIS A 519 -44.94 8.67 10.20
N HIS A 520 -44.48 7.44 9.99
CA HIS A 520 -45.17 6.23 10.39
C HIS A 520 -44.13 5.29 10.99
N LEU A 521 -44.39 4.85 12.22
CA LEU A 521 -43.58 3.87 12.92
C LEU A 521 -44.48 2.69 13.29
N ARG A 522 -44.11 1.48 12.89
CA ARG A 522 -44.75 0.25 13.39
C ARG A 522 -43.77 -0.50 14.26
N ALA A 523 -44.22 -0.94 15.43
CA ALA A 523 -43.38 -1.69 16.35
C ALA A 523 -44.17 -2.75 17.11
N ASN A 524 -43.48 -3.83 17.50
CA ASN A 524 -44.00 -4.84 18.41
C ASN A 524 -43.34 -4.71 19.78
N THR A 525 -44.10 -4.83 20.87
CA THR A 525 -43.53 -4.77 22.22
C THR A 525 -44.40 -5.49 23.24
N PHE A 526 -43.78 -5.91 24.34
CA PHE A 526 -44.48 -6.41 25.53
C PHE A 526 -44.81 -5.31 26.53
N ALA A 527 -44.58 -4.03 26.20
CA ALA A 527 -44.88 -2.93 27.10
C ALA A 527 -46.37 -2.87 27.47
N GLY A 528 -46.64 -2.60 28.76
CA GLY A 528 -47.97 -2.59 29.35
C GLY A 528 -48.32 -1.27 30.00
N ASP A 529 -49.38 -1.27 30.82
CA ASP A 529 -49.90 -0.08 31.48
C ASP A 529 -48.80 0.70 32.23
N GLY A 530 -48.79 2.02 32.04
CA GLY A 530 -47.85 2.94 32.68
C GLY A 530 -46.49 3.10 31.96
N GLN A 531 -46.25 2.38 30.88
CA GLN A 531 -45.10 2.61 29.99
C GLN A 531 -45.49 3.50 28.81
N SER A 532 -44.57 4.34 28.35
CA SER A 532 -44.75 5.14 27.13
C SER A 532 -43.45 5.39 26.38
N CYS A 533 -43.58 5.63 25.08
CA CYS A 533 -42.52 6.18 24.26
C CYS A 533 -43.00 7.46 23.59
N GLN A 534 -42.08 8.34 23.24
CA GLN A 534 -42.37 9.58 22.55
C GLN A 534 -41.62 9.66 21.23
N VAL A 535 -42.33 9.85 20.14
CA VAL A 535 -41.76 10.00 18.80
C VAL A 535 -41.73 11.49 18.45
N LYS A 536 -40.59 11.97 17.95
CA LYS A 536 -40.31 13.38 17.70
C LYS A 536 -39.85 13.57 16.26
N ILE A 537 -40.24 14.70 15.68
CA ILE A 537 -39.57 15.29 14.54
C ILE A 537 -38.64 16.38 15.07
N VAL A 538 -37.38 16.32 14.69
CA VAL A 538 -36.39 17.37 14.95
C VAL A 538 -36.01 18.00 13.63
N TRP A 539 -36.20 19.30 13.53
CA TRP A 539 -35.77 20.11 12.39
C TRP A 539 -34.29 20.42 12.52
N ALA A 540 -33.53 20.28 11.43
CA ALA A 540 -32.10 20.57 11.44
C ALA A 540 -31.64 21.33 10.19
N LYS A 541 -30.72 22.27 10.39
CA LYS A 541 -29.92 22.86 9.32
C LYS A 541 -28.60 22.11 9.24
N LEU A 542 -28.36 21.41 8.14
CA LEU A 542 -27.11 20.73 7.88
C LEU A 542 -26.28 21.56 6.91
N ASN A 543 -24.98 21.64 7.18
CA ASN A 543 -23.99 21.98 6.19
C ASN A 543 -23.49 20.68 5.58
N GLU A 544 -23.94 20.36 4.36
CA GLU A 544 -23.58 19.13 3.65
C GLU A 544 -22.34 19.36 2.79
N PHE A 545 -21.42 18.39 2.75
CA PHE A 545 -20.23 18.42 1.90
C PHE A 545 -20.36 17.39 0.78
N GLY A 546 -19.77 17.68 -0.37
CA GLY A 546 -19.82 16.76 -1.51
C GLY A 546 -19.00 15.49 -1.23
N ALA A 547 -19.28 14.39 -1.94
CA ALA A 547 -18.59 13.10 -1.76
C ALA A 547 -17.06 13.14 -1.96
N GLN A 548 -16.52 14.24 -2.49
CA GLN A 548 -15.07 14.46 -2.67
C GLN A 548 -14.44 15.29 -1.54
N GLN A 549 -15.24 15.86 -0.65
CA GLN A 549 -14.80 16.63 0.50
C GLN A 549 -14.89 15.69 1.70
N ASP A 550 -13.73 15.24 2.20
CA ASP A 550 -13.55 14.36 3.37
C ASP A 550 -13.97 15.09 4.67
N LYS A 551 -15.27 15.42 4.75
CA LYS A 551 -15.85 16.23 5.81
C LYS A 551 -17.30 15.83 6.03
N GLU A 552 -17.62 15.47 7.27
CA GLU A 552 -18.95 15.06 7.66
C GLU A 552 -19.96 16.23 7.71
N PRO A 553 -21.27 15.98 7.50
CA PRO A 553 -22.29 17.01 7.61
C PRO A 553 -22.38 17.61 9.00
N GLN A 554 -22.45 18.94 9.11
CA GLN A 554 -22.52 19.64 10.40
C GLN A 554 -23.94 20.14 10.68
N ILE A 555 -24.51 19.83 11.86
CA ILE A 555 -25.74 20.47 12.34
C ILE A 555 -25.41 21.90 12.80
N LEU A 556 -25.91 22.88 12.05
CA LEU A 556 -25.74 24.29 12.36
C LEU A 556 -26.83 24.83 13.29
N LEU A 557 -28.04 24.28 13.18
CA LEU A 557 -29.21 24.65 13.95
C LEU A 557 -30.10 23.42 14.12
N GLN A 558 -30.78 23.33 15.27
CA GLN A 558 -31.79 22.31 15.50
C GLN A 558 -32.94 22.83 16.36
N GLN A 559 -34.12 22.26 16.15
CA GLN A 559 -35.33 22.57 16.92
C GLN A 559 -36.23 21.34 16.97
N THR A 560 -36.73 20.97 18.15
CA THR A 560 -37.81 19.99 18.24
C THR A 560 -39.06 20.58 17.61
N GLY A 561 -39.57 19.92 16.57
CA GLY A 561 -40.88 20.19 16.01
C GLY A 561 -41.93 19.33 16.69
N HIS A 562 -42.57 18.46 15.92
CA HIS A 562 -43.68 17.67 16.41
C HIS A 562 -43.22 16.60 17.42
N SER A 563 -43.96 16.41 18.51
CA SER A 563 -43.71 15.38 19.51
C SER A 563 -45.01 14.66 19.87
N TYR A 564 -45.00 13.33 19.73
CA TYR A 564 -46.14 12.47 19.98
C TYR A 564 -45.82 11.43 21.04
N THR A 565 -46.64 11.34 22.10
CA THR A 565 -46.47 10.35 23.15
C THR A 565 -47.45 9.19 22.95
N PHE A 566 -46.94 7.99 22.77
CA PHE A 566 -47.73 6.77 22.72
C PHE A 566 -47.69 6.08 24.09
N ASN A 567 -48.88 5.89 24.68
CA ASN A 567 -49.03 5.16 25.94
C ASN A 567 -49.39 3.71 25.65
N PHE A 568 -48.60 2.79 26.18
CA PHE A 568 -48.89 1.36 26.09
C PHE A 568 -49.96 0.97 27.12
N SER A 569 -50.81 0.01 26.77
CA SER A 569 -51.86 -0.49 27.64
C SER A 569 -51.92 -2.03 27.67
N GLY A 570 -52.50 -2.59 28.73
CA GLY A 570 -52.67 -4.05 28.92
C GLY A 570 -51.47 -4.73 29.59
N VAL A 571 -51.50 -6.07 29.67
CA VAL A 571 -50.53 -6.88 30.43
C VAL A 571 -49.17 -7.02 29.74
N GLU A 572 -48.09 -7.16 30.52
CA GLU A 572 -46.70 -7.23 30.02
C GLU A 572 -46.26 -8.62 29.54
N SER A 573 -47.16 -9.61 29.59
CA SER A 573 -46.91 -10.97 29.07
C SER A 573 -47.38 -11.17 27.63
N GLU A 574 -48.00 -10.16 27.01
CA GLU A 574 -48.58 -10.24 25.67
C GLU A 574 -47.82 -9.35 24.69
N LEU A 575 -47.41 -9.92 23.55
CA LEU A 575 -46.78 -9.16 22.47
C LEU A 575 -47.83 -8.37 21.71
N LYS A 576 -47.68 -7.05 21.68
CA LYS A 576 -48.61 -6.13 21.02
C LYS A 576 -47.95 -5.51 19.81
N THR A 577 -48.68 -5.40 18.72
CA THR A 577 -48.30 -4.60 17.56
C THR A 577 -48.94 -3.23 17.67
N VAL A 578 -48.12 -2.18 17.57
CA VAL A 578 -48.56 -0.80 17.65
C VAL A 578 -48.13 -0.02 16.42
N THR A 579 -48.94 0.96 16.05
CA THR A 579 -48.59 1.97 15.05
C THR A 579 -48.53 3.32 15.74
N ILE A 580 -47.45 4.05 15.50
CA ILE A 580 -47.09 5.29 16.17
C ILE A 580 -46.81 6.37 15.11
N PRO A 581 -47.62 7.43 15.04
CA PRO A 581 -48.90 7.59 15.74
C PRO A 581 -49.97 6.67 15.12
N GLY A 582 -50.94 6.22 15.93
CA GLY A 582 -52.03 5.32 15.46
C GLY A 582 -52.95 5.96 14.40
N GLN A 583 -52.85 7.27 14.23
CA GLN A 583 -53.44 8.07 13.15
C GLN A 583 -52.56 9.30 12.90
N MET A 584 -52.57 9.86 11.69
CA MET A 584 -51.76 11.05 11.35
C MET A 584 -52.03 12.28 12.24
N GLN A 585 -53.14 12.29 12.97
CA GLN A 585 -53.54 13.34 13.91
C GLN A 585 -53.14 13.06 15.37
N GLY A 586 -52.43 11.97 15.68
CA GLY A 586 -52.04 11.64 17.06
C GLY A 586 -53.15 11.00 17.92
N TYR A 587 -54.36 11.58 17.97
CA TYR A 587 -55.56 11.01 18.61
C TYR A 587 -56.86 11.50 17.95
N THR A 588 -57.98 10.82 18.21
CA THR A 588 -59.25 10.89 17.42
C THR A 588 -59.98 12.23 17.49
N THR A 589 -59.49 13.17 18.30
CA THR A 589 -60.10 14.49 18.52
C THR A 589 -59.09 15.64 18.43
N GLN A 590 -57.86 15.37 17.98
CA GLN A 590 -56.84 16.41 17.83
C GLN A 590 -57.17 17.30 16.60
N PRO A 591 -57.30 18.63 16.75
CA PRO A 591 -57.40 19.52 15.60
C PRO A 591 -56.16 19.34 14.71
N PRO A 592 -56.28 19.28 13.38
CA PRO A 592 -55.14 19.10 12.49
C PRO A 592 -54.16 20.27 12.67
N ASN A 593 -53.07 20.03 13.40
CA ASN A 593 -51.98 20.98 13.57
C ASN A 593 -50.80 20.49 12.72
N PHE A 594 -50.59 21.15 11.58
CA PHE A 594 -49.47 20.87 10.69
C PHE A 594 -48.31 21.79 11.06
N GLU A 595 -47.40 21.31 11.90
CA GLU A 595 -46.18 22.04 12.18
C GLU A 595 -45.30 22.03 10.92
N ARG A 596 -45.07 23.22 10.37
CA ARG A 596 -44.25 23.40 9.17
C ARG A 596 -42.78 23.38 9.54
N ALA A 597 -41.95 22.94 8.61
CA ALA A 597 -40.51 23.08 8.78
C ALA A 597 -40.16 24.57 8.89
N PRO A 598 -39.32 24.98 9.85
CA PRO A 598 -38.76 26.32 9.91
C PRO A 598 -38.07 26.68 8.60
N ASP A 599 -38.05 27.97 8.28
CA ASP A 599 -37.50 28.46 7.02
C ASP A 599 -36.01 28.14 6.81
N TRP A 600 -35.28 28.00 7.91
CA TRP A 600 -33.87 27.64 7.94
C TRP A 600 -33.60 26.13 7.88
N ALA A 601 -34.62 25.28 8.05
CA ALA A 601 -34.44 23.83 8.15
C ALA A 601 -34.14 23.21 6.78
N THR A 602 -33.14 22.34 6.75
CA THR A 602 -32.72 21.60 5.54
C THR A 602 -33.06 20.13 5.62
N HIS A 603 -33.21 19.60 6.84
CA HIS A 603 -33.42 18.19 7.13
C HIS A 603 -34.43 18.03 8.28
N ALA A 604 -35.04 16.86 8.34
CA ALA A 604 -35.83 16.42 9.48
C ALA A 604 -35.36 15.06 9.95
N PHE A 605 -35.21 14.91 11.27
CA PHE A 605 -34.90 13.65 11.93
C PHE A 605 -36.16 13.11 12.63
N LEU A 606 -36.41 11.81 12.48
CA LEU A 606 -37.38 11.09 13.30
C LEU A 606 -36.65 10.48 14.48
N LEU A 607 -37.00 10.90 15.69
CA LEU A 607 -36.40 10.45 16.92
C LEU A 607 -37.44 9.72 17.78
N ILE A 608 -37.04 8.67 18.48
CA ILE A 608 -37.86 7.99 19.48
C ILE A 608 -37.21 8.08 20.85
N ASP A 609 -38.00 8.46 21.85
CA ASP A 609 -37.65 8.55 23.25
C ASP A 609 -38.36 7.42 24.01
N VAL A 610 -37.57 6.58 24.66
CA VAL A 610 -38.03 5.39 25.38
C VAL A 610 -37.71 5.49 26.87
N SER A 611 -37.47 6.71 27.37
CA SER A 611 -37.08 6.95 28.76
C SER A 611 -38.12 6.44 29.76
N LYS A 612 -39.41 6.49 29.38
CA LYS A 612 -40.57 6.05 30.18
C LYS A 612 -40.96 4.58 30.00
N MET A 613 -40.20 3.81 29.23
CA MET A 613 -40.32 2.34 29.23
C MET A 613 -39.78 1.77 30.54
N LYS A 614 -39.97 0.49 30.88
CA LYS A 614 -39.29 -0.13 32.04
C LYS A 614 -37.83 -0.50 31.70
N SER A 615 -37.08 -1.03 32.67
CA SER A 615 -35.84 -1.75 32.40
C SER A 615 -36.14 -3.10 31.76
N ASN A 616 -35.21 -3.63 30.96
CA ASN A 616 -35.33 -4.90 30.23
C ASN A 616 -36.53 -4.91 29.25
N PHE A 617 -36.79 -3.79 28.60
CA PHE A 617 -37.82 -3.73 27.55
C PHE A 617 -37.20 -3.99 26.16
N ASP A 618 -38.08 -4.39 25.24
CA ASP A 618 -37.78 -4.58 23.83
C ASP A 618 -38.90 -3.94 22.99
N LEU A 619 -38.54 -2.95 22.17
CA LEU A 619 -39.41 -2.32 21.18
C LEU A 619 -38.91 -2.71 19.79
N ARG A 620 -39.62 -3.63 19.15
CA ARG A 620 -39.26 -4.27 17.88
C ARG A 620 -39.83 -3.48 16.71
N ILE A 621 -39.07 -2.54 16.19
CA ILE A 621 -39.46 -1.66 15.09
C ILE A 621 -39.46 -2.46 13.79
N THR A 622 -40.64 -2.66 13.19
CA THR A 622 -40.80 -3.41 11.93
C THR A 622 -40.79 -2.48 10.73
N ASP A 623 -41.33 -1.27 10.87
CA ASP A 623 -41.50 -0.33 9.77
C ASP A 623 -41.22 1.10 10.23
N VAL A 624 -40.46 1.85 9.43
CA VAL A 624 -40.26 3.29 9.59
C VAL A 624 -40.46 3.94 8.24
N TYR A 625 -41.31 4.96 8.20
CA TYR A 625 -41.54 5.78 7.01
C TYR A 625 -41.57 7.24 7.40
N MET A 626 -40.94 8.08 6.57
CA MET A 626 -40.98 9.53 6.67
C MET A 626 -41.27 10.13 5.31
N ARG A 627 -42.09 11.18 5.28
CA ARG A 627 -42.40 11.90 4.04
C ARG A 627 -42.62 13.37 4.34
N GLN A 628 -42.06 14.23 3.51
CA GLN A 628 -42.49 15.63 3.46
C GLN A 628 -43.76 15.74 2.62
N VAL A 629 -44.79 16.39 3.17
CA VAL A 629 -46.09 16.65 2.53
C VAL A 629 -46.16 18.07 2.01
#